data_AF-A0A6I6JNH3-F1
#
_entry.id   AF-A0A6I6JNH3-F1
#
_cell.length_a   1.000
_cell.length_b   1.000
_cell.length_c   1.000
_cell.angle_alpha   90.00
_cell.angle_beta   90.00
_cell.angle_gamma   90.00
#
_symmetry.space_group_name_H-M   'P 1'
#
loop_
_entity.id
_entity.type
_entity.pdbx_description
1 polymer ?
#
loop_
_entity_poly.entity_id
_entity_poly.type
_entity_poly.pdbx_seq_one_letter_code
_entity_poly.pdbx_strand_id
1 'polypeptide(L)'
;MGAGRTEMISFKDAKVAYLNAKEDKFKLIGCPIKGIHCTNILPEINKLYAESELARENKEYQKSVEQLQKAYYRTLELKESPCTKCVSMFQSSINETLETMQEELYEMSYSIFHRKRYQLAYSKLSNFIKKLNIFKVEENPVLTTKEVG
;
A
#
# COMPACT_ATOMS: atom_id res chain seq x y z
N MET A 1 -14.68 -5.22 49.27
CA MET A 1 -15.23 -5.42 47.92
C MET A 1 -14.88 -4.19 47.08
N GLY A 2 -13.82 -4.28 46.26
CA GLY A 2 -13.39 -3.17 45.40
C GLY A 2 -14.06 -3.29 44.03
N ALA A 3 -14.92 -2.33 43.69
CA ALA A 3 -15.50 -2.24 42.35
C ALA A 3 -14.41 -1.78 41.37
N GLY A 4 -13.95 -2.69 40.51
CA GLY A 4 -13.03 -2.38 39.43
C GLY A 4 -13.72 -1.49 38.40
N ARG A 5 -13.26 -0.24 38.26
CA ARG A 5 -13.60 0.61 37.11
C ARG A 5 -13.04 -0.07 35.86
N THR A 6 -13.93 -0.47 34.96
CA THR A 6 -13.53 -0.82 33.59
C THR A 6 -13.33 0.49 32.84
N GLU A 7 -12.09 0.89 32.63
CA GLU A 7 -11.77 2.04 31.77
C GLU A 7 -12.12 1.68 30.31
N MET A 8 -13.05 2.43 29.71
CA MET A 8 -13.36 2.31 28.30
C MET A 8 -12.17 2.89 27.51
N ILE A 9 -11.35 2.00 26.94
CA ILE A 9 -10.28 2.39 26.02
C ILE A 9 -10.93 3.03 24.80
N SER A 10 -10.51 4.26 24.45
CA SER A 10 -11.00 4.95 23.26
C SER A 10 -10.64 4.16 22.00
N PHE A 11 -11.53 4.15 21.01
CA PHE A 11 -11.28 3.50 19.71
C PHE A 11 -9.98 4.00 19.03
N LYS A 12 -9.62 5.27 19.27
CA LYS A 12 -8.35 5.84 18.76
C LYS A 12 -7.14 5.19 19.43
N ASP A 13 -7.20 4.98 20.74
CA ASP A 13 -6.10 4.40 21.51
C ASP A 13 -5.94 2.91 21.17
N ALA A 14 -7.05 2.19 20.99
CA ALA A 14 -7.05 0.82 20.50
C ALA A 14 -6.45 0.71 19.08
N LYS A 15 -6.80 1.64 18.17
CA LYS A 15 -6.21 1.70 16.83
C LYS A 15 -4.70 1.93 16.89
N VAL A 16 -4.23 2.87 17.70
CA VAL A 16 -2.79 3.16 17.85
C VAL A 16 -2.06 1.95 18.43
N ALA A 17 -2.60 1.32 19.48
CA ALA A 17 -2.00 0.13 20.08
C ALA A 17 -1.89 -1.03 19.07
N TYR A 18 -2.94 -1.25 18.26
CA TYR A 18 -2.92 -2.27 17.21
C TYR A 18 -1.84 -1.97 16.16
N LEU A 19 -1.76 -0.73 15.67
CA LEU A 19 -0.77 -0.35 14.66
C LEU A 19 0.66 -0.47 15.19
N ASN A 20 0.89 -0.15 16.46
CA ASN A 20 2.20 -0.30 17.11
C ASN A 20 2.58 -1.76 17.37
N ALA A 21 1.59 -2.65 17.53
CA ALA A 21 1.81 -4.07 17.77
C ALA A 21 2.08 -4.85 16.46
N LYS A 22 1.65 -4.33 15.31
CA LYS A 22 1.86 -4.98 14.02
C LYS A 22 3.30 -4.73 13.57
N GLU A 23 4.03 -5.79 13.24
CA GLU A 23 5.38 -5.65 12.71
C GLU A 23 5.37 -4.86 11.40
N ASP A 24 6.38 -4.01 11.23
CA ASP A 24 6.61 -3.28 9.99
C ASP A 24 6.71 -4.24 8.80
N LYS A 25 5.86 -4.01 7.80
CA LYS A 25 5.83 -4.80 6.56
C LYS A 25 7.16 -4.70 5.81
N PHE A 26 7.73 -3.50 5.78
CA PHE A 26 8.96 -3.20 5.08
C PHE A 26 10.08 -2.93 6.07
N LYS A 27 11.21 -3.61 5.89
CA LYS A 27 12.45 -3.40 6.65
C LYS A 27 13.55 -3.01 5.65
N LEU A 28 14.31 -1.96 5.94
CA LEU A 28 15.44 -1.54 5.10
C LEU A 28 16.65 -2.42 5.41
N ILE A 29 16.96 -3.36 4.51
CA ILE A 29 18.15 -4.22 4.63
C ILE A 29 19.17 -3.74 3.59
N GLY A 30 20.33 -3.27 4.05
CA GLY A 30 21.48 -2.98 3.17
C GLY A 30 21.32 -1.77 2.25
N CYS A 31 20.81 -0.63 2.76
CA CYS A 31 20.74 0.59 1.95
C CYS A 31 22.13 1.27 1.82
N PRO A 32 22.65 1.50 0.59
CA PRO A 32 24.03 1.95 0.36
C PRO A 32 24.38 3.36 0.87
N ILE A 33 23.42 4.22 1.19
CA ILE A 33 23.65 5.58 1.75
C ILE A 33 23.05 5.72 3.16
N LYS A 34 23.21 4.68 4.00
CA LYS A 34 22.59 4.58 5.33
C LYS A 34 21.06 4.78 5.34
N GLY A 35 20.45 4.71 4.17
CA GLY A 35 19.02 4.84 4.00
C GLY A 35 18.42 6.22 4.25
N ILE A 36 19.16 7.31 4.51
CA ILE A 36 18.57 8.56 5.06
C ILE A 36 17.24 8.98 4.38
N HIS A 37 17.18 9.04 3.05
CA HIS A 37 15.95 9.35 2.32
C HIS A 37 14.88 8.27 2.46
N CYS A 38 15.27 7.01 2.27
CA CYS A 38 14.42 5.85 2.45
C CYS A 38 13.89 5.74 3.91
N THR A 39 14.69 6.08 4.93
CA THR A 39 14.37 6.02 6.37
C THR A 39 13.36 7.09 6.78
N ASN A 40 13.34 8.24 6.10
CA ASN A 40 12.36 9.28 6.38
C ASN A 40 10.97 8.93 5.84
N ILE A 41 10.92 8.21 4.72
CA ILE A 41 9.67 7.89 4.03
C ILE A 41 9.11 6.52 4.44
N LEU A 42 9.98 5.56 4.79
CA LEU A 42 9.60 4.20 5.18
C LEU A 42 8.55 4.14 6.30
N PRO A 43 8.65 4.89 7.41
CA PRO A 43 7.66 4.83 8.49
C PRO A 43 6.26 5.22 8.00
N GLU A 44 6.19 6.16 7.07
CA GLU A 44 4.91 6.60 6.50
C GLU A 44 4.34 5.54 5.55
N ILE A 45 5.18 4.92 4.71
CA ILE A 45 4.75 3.79 3.86
C ILE A 45 4.24 2.63 4.73
N ASN A 46 4.99 2.23 5.77
CA ASN A 46 4.59 1.17 6.69
C ASN A 46 3.27 1.51 7.40
N LYS A 47 3.13 2.76 7.88
CA LYS A 47 1.88 3.23 8.50
C LYS A 47 0.70 3.14 7.54
N LEU A 48 0.82 3.66 6.32
CA LEU A 48 -0.25 3.62 5.31
C LEU A 48 -0.62 2.18 4.95
N TYR A 49 0.38 1.31 4.81
CA TYR A 49 0.16 -0.12 4.55
C TYR A 49 -0.57 -0.80 5.71
N ALA A 50 -0.14 -0.59 6.96
CA ALA A 50 -0.79 -1.15 8.14
C ALA A 50 -2.23 -0.61 8.33
N GLU A 51 -2.47 0.67 8.05
CA GLU A 51 -3.81 1.24 8.04
C GLU A 51 -4.69 0.64 6.95
N SER A 52 -4.11 0.29 5.79
CA SER A 52 -4.83 -0.40 4.73
C SER A 52 -5.28 -1.80 5.18
N GLU A 53 -4.37 -2.56 5.79
CA GLU A 53 -4.66 -3.92 6.27
C GLU A 53 -5.73 -3.88 7.37
N LEU A 54 -5.63 -2.95 8.32
CA LEU A 54 -6.65 -2.77 9.35
C LEU A 54 -8.01 -2.40 8.74
N ALA A 55 -8.03 -1.54 7.71
CA ALA A 55 -9.26 -1.21 7.01
C ALA A 55 -9.84 -2.43 6.27
N ARG A 56 -8.98 -3.26 5.66
CA ARG A 56 -9.38 -4.51 5.00
C ARG A 56 -9.99 -5.51 5.99
N GLU A 57 -9.35 -5.72 7.14
CA GLU A 57 -9.85 -6.57 8.24
C GLU A 57 -11.24 -6.10 8.72
N ASN A 58 -11.45 -4.79 8.80
CA ASN A 58 -12.74 -4.19 9.16
C ASN A 58 -13.75 -4.12 8.00
N LYS A 59 -13.41 -4.65 6.82
CA LYS A 59 -14.22 -4.62 5.59
C LYS A 59 -14.49 -3.20 5.05
N GLU A 60 -13.68 -2.22 5.44
CA GLU A 60 -13.65 -0.84 4.95
C GLU A 60 -12.82 -0.72 3.66
N TYR A 61 -13.15 -1.49 2.63
CA TYR A 61 -12.30 -1.64 1.43
C TYR A 61 -12.00 -0.33 0.69
N GLN A 62 -12.92 0.64 0.67
CA GLN A 62 -12.65 1.94 0.03
C GLN A 62 -11.46 2.65 0.68
N LYS A 63 -11.43 2.65 2.01
CA LYS A 63 -10.35 3.23 2.80
C LYS A 63 -9.08 2.41 2.64
N SER A 64 -9.19 1.08 2.63
CA SER A 64 -8.06 0.18 2.39
C SER A 64 -7.36 0.49 1.04
N VAL A 65 -8.14 0.62 -0.04
CA VAL A 65 -7.66 1.03 -1.38
C VAL A 65 -7.00 2.42 -1.35
N GLU A 66 -7.62 3.39 -0.68
CA GLU A 66 -7.06 4.75 -0.57
C GLU A 66 -5.71 4.77 0.13
N GLN A 67 -5.53 3.99 1.19
CA GLN A 67 -4.26 3.94 1.91
C GLN A 67 -3.17 3.27 1.09
N LEU A 68 -3.46 2.21 0.33
CA LEU A 68 -2.47 1.61 -0.59
C LEU A 68 -2.12 2.55 -1.74
N GLN A 69 -3.07 3.31 -2.27
CA GLN A 69 -2.78 4.34 -3.28
C GLN A 69 -1.82 5.39 -2.74
N LYS A 70 -2.07 5.90 -1.53
CA LYS A 70 -1.17 6.84 -0.86
C LYS A 70 0.21 6.22 -0.62
N ALA A 71 0.26 4.98 -0.12
CA ALA A 71 1.52 4.27 0.09
C ALA A 71 2.31 4.16 -1.22
N TYR A 72 1.63 3.80 -2.32
CA TYR A 72 2.24 3.71 -3.64
C TYR A 72 2.79 5.06 -4.09
N TYR A 73 1.99 6.13 -4.05
CA TYR A 73 2.46 7.45 -4.46
C TYR A 73 3.62 7.94 -3.62
N ARG A 74 3.64 7.61 -2.33
CA ARG A 74 4.73 7.93 -1.43
C ARG A 74 6.05 7.25 -1.83
N THR A 75 6.00 6.09 -2.47
CA THR A 75 7.21 5.47 -3.07
C THR A 75 7.77 6.27 -4.24
N LEU A 76 6.95 7.06 -4.95
CA LEU A 76 7.39 7.85 -6.11
C LEU A 76 8.27 9.02 -5.71
N GLU A 77 8.25 9.42 -4.44
CA GLU A 77 9.13 10.48 -3.92
C GLU A 77 10.57 9.99 -3.72
N LEU A 78 10.81 8.68 -3.79
CA LEU A 78 12.12 8.04 -3.66
C LEU A 78 12.77 7.75 -5.03
N LYS A 79 12.26 8.34 -6.13
CA LYS A 79 12.64 8.03 -7.53
C LYS A 79 14.11 8.30 -7.89
N GLU A 80 14.88 8.97 -7.05
CA GLU A 80 16.27 9.30 -7.34
C GLU A 80 17.24 8.24 -6.79
N SER A 81 18.35 8.03 -7.51
CA SER A 81 19.47 7.21 -7.02
C SER A 81 19.91 7.76 -5.67
N PRO A 82 20.06 6.92 -4.63
CA PRO A 82 20.27 5.47 -4.66
C PRO A 82 19.02 4.60 -4.36
N CYS A 83 17.83 5.19 -4.13
CA CYS A 83 16.71 4.47 -3.50
C CYS A 83 15.89 3.61 -4.49
N THR A 84 16.24 3.55 -5.78
CA THR A 84 15.48 2.85 -6.84
C THR A 84 15.14 1.39 -6.52
N LYS A 85 16.08 0.63 -5.92
CA LYS A 85 15.82 -0.75 -5.47
C LYS A 85 14.77 -0.83 -4.37
N CYS A 86 14.79 0.11 -3.42
CA CYS A 86 13.79 0.18 -2.35
C CYS A 86 12.42 0.53 -2.95
N VAL A 87 12.37 1.49 -3.88
CA VAL A 87 11.14 1.86 -4.60
C VAL A 87 10.51 0.65 -5.28
N SER A 88 11.30 -0.08 -6.07
CA SER A 88 10.83 -1.27 -6.78
C SER A 88 10.29 -2.33 -5.81
N MET A 89 10.98 -2.57 -4.69
CA MET A 89 10.52 -3.51 -3.66
C MET A 89 9.19 -3.07 -3.04
N PHE A 90 9.07 -1.81 -2.59
CA PHE A 90 7.84 -1.29 -1.99
C PHE A 90 6.67 -1.36 -2.97
N GLN A 91 6.89 -0.90 -4.21
CA GLN A 91 5.87 -0.92 -5.25
C GLN A 91 5.42 -2.33 -5.59
N SER A 92 6.35 -3.30 -5.66
CA SER A 92 6.01 -4.69 -5.96
C SER A 92 5.09 -5.28 -4.90
N SER A 93 5.43 -5.12 -3.61
CA SER A 93 4.57 -5.63 -2.52
C SER A 93 3.22 -4.89 -2.43
N ILE A 94 3.20 -3.58 -2.68
CA ILE A 94 1.93 -2.83 -2.72
C ILE A 94 1.07 -3.31 -3.91
N ASN A 95 1.66 -3.53 -5.07
CA ASN A 95 0.96 -4.03 -6.25
C ASN A 95 0.37 -5.42 -6.02
N GLU A 96 1.15 -6.35 -5.46
CA GLU A 96 0.66 -7.69 -5.09
C GLU A 96 -0.55 -7.62 -4.15
N THR A 97 -0.52 -6.69 -3.20
CA THR A 97 -1.65 -6.46 -2.28
C THR A 97 -2.87 -5.88 -3.00
N LEU A 98 -2.66 -4.93 -3.92
CA LEU A 98 -3.72 -4.34 -4.74
C LEU A 98 -4.37 -5.38 -5.66
N GLU A 99 -3.58 -6.25 -6.28
CA GLU A 99 -4.04 -7.33 -7.16
C GLU A 99 -4.87 -8.35 -6.36
N THR A 100 -4.35 -8.82 -5.22
CA THR A 100 -5.08 -9.72 -4.32
C THR A 100 -6.42 -9.11 -3.88
N MET A 101 -6.42 -7.83 -3.49
CA MET A 101 -7.63 -7.14 -3.08
C MET A 101 -8.62 -6.94 -4.24
N GLN A 102 -8.13 -6.83 -5.48
CA GLN A 102 -8.99 -6.72 -6.66
C GLN A 102 -9.79 -8.00 -6.87
N GLU A 103 -9.14 -9.17 -6.71
CA GLU A 103 -9.79 -10.47 -6.77
C GLU A 103 -10.83 -10.63 -5.66
N GLU A 104 -10.47 -10.31 -4.41
CA GLU A 104 -11.40 -10.33 -3.27
C GLU A 104 -12.64 -9.45 -3.52
N LEU A 105 -12.42 -8.23 -4.01
CA LEU A 105 -13.48 -7.27 -4.30
C LEU A 105 -14.35 -7.69 -5.48
N TYR A 106 -13.77 -8.36 -6.48
CA TYR A 106 -14.52 -8.95 -7.58
C TYR A 106 -15.48 -10.02 -7.05
N GLU A 107 -14.96 -10.97 -6.29
CA GLU A 107 -15.76 -12.05 -5.68
C GLU A 107 -16.90 -11.49 -4.82
N MET A 108 -16.61 -10.53 -3.94
CA MET A 108 -17.65 -9.94 -3.09
C MET A 108 -18.68 -9.09 -3.86
N SER A 109 -18.32 -8.58 -5.03
CA SER A 109 -19.19 -7.71 -5.83
C SER A 109 -20.05 -8.47 -6.84
N TYR A 110 -19.52 -9.57 -7.39
CA TYR A 110 -20.06 -10.26 -8.57
C TYR A 110 -20.29 -11.76 -8.38
N SER A 111 -19.91 -12.37 -7.26
CA SER A 111 -20.30 -13.76 -6.96
C SER A 111 -21.76 -13.84 -6.54
N ILE A 112 -22.32 -15.06 -6.46
CA ILE A 112 -23.76 -15.35 -6.31
C ILE A 112 -24.45 -14.49 -5.22
N PHE A 113 -23.72 -14.09 -4.18
CA PHE A 113 -24.15 -13.11 -3.18
C PHE A 113 -23.63 -11.69 -3.48
N HIS A 114 -24.13 -11.09 -4.56
CA HIS A 114 -23.72 -9.74 -4.99
C HIS A 114 -23.94 -8.71 -3.88
N ARG A 115 -22.87 -8.04 -3.45
CA ARG A 115 -22.96 -6.92 -2.51
C ARG A 115 -22.53 -5.63 -3.20
N LYS A 116 -23.52 -4.87 -3.69
CA LYS A 116 -23.32 -3.57 -4.36
C LYS A 116 -22.40 -2.61 -3.60
N ARG A 117 -22.35 -2.69 -2.26
CA ARG A 117 -21.48 -1.84 -1.43
C ARG A 117 -19.98 -1.94 -1.76
N TYR A 118 -19.53 -3.05 -2.36
CA TYR A 118 -18.12 -3.26 -2.71
C TYR A 118 -17.76 -2.85 -4.13
N GLN A 119 -18.75 -2.64 -5.01
CA GLN A 119 -18.53 -2.27 -6.40
C GLN A 119 -17.78 -0.94 -6.53
N LEU A 120 -18.03 0.02 -5.64
CA LEU A 120 -17.32 1.29 -5.66
C LEU A 120 -15.82 1.13 -5.34
N ALA A 121 -15.49 0.29 -4.35
CA ALA A 121 -14.10 -0.02 -4.02
C ALA A 121 -13.43 -0.78 -5.18
N TYR A 122 -14.12 -1.77 -5.76
CA TYR A 122 -13.64 -2.53 -6.91
C TYR A 122 -13.34 -1.64 -8.12
N SER A 123 -14.27 -0.74 -8.47
CA SER A 123 -14.09 0.19 -9.59
C SER A 123 -12.92 1.15 -9.35
N LYS A 124 -12.82 1.72 -8.13
CA LYS A 124 -11.72 2.61 -7.74
C LYS A 124 -10.37 1.91 -7.85
N LEU A 125 -10.28 0.67 -7.35
CA LEU A 125 -9.07 -0.14 -7.40
C LEU A 125 -8.69 -0.52 -8.83
N SER A 126 -9.65 -1.01 -9.62
CA SER A 126 -9.44 -1.39 -11.02
C SER A 126 -8.95 -0.21 -11.87
N ASN A 127 -9.51 0.99 -11.66
CA ASN A 127 -9.07 2.20 -12.34
C ASN A 127 -7.65 2.59 -11.95
N PHE A 128 -7.25 2.35 -10.69
CA PHE A 128 -5.90 2.63 -10.23
C PHE A 128 -4.87 1.66 -10.82
N ILE A 129 -5.14 0.35 -10.77
CA ILE A 129 -4.26 -0.67 -11.36
C ILE A 129 -4.07 -0.42 -12.87
N LYS A 130 -5.14 -0.07 -13.60
CA LYS A 130 -5.05 0.33 -15.02
C LYS A 130 -4.09 1.50 -15.22
N LYS A 131 -4.15 2.54 -14.38
CA LYS A 131 -3.22 3.67 -14.45
C LYS A 131 -1.78 3.22 -14.22
N LEU A 132 -1.53 2.37 -13.23
CA LEU A 132 -0.18 1.84 -12.97
C LEU A 132 0.40 1.07 -14.16
N ASN A 133 -0.42 0.27 -14.84
CA ASN A 133 0.02 -0.48 -16.01
C ASN A 133 0.26 0.41 -17.24
N ILE A 134 -0.44 1.53 -17.38
CA ILE A 134 -0.10 2.54 -18.40
C ILE A 134 1.30 3.11 -18.12
N PHE A 135 1.62 3.43 -16.87
CA PHE A 135 2.95 3.94 -16.51
C PHE A 135 4.08 2.91 -16.71
N LYS A 136 3.80 1.59 -16.61
CA LYS A 136 4.80 0.55 -16.91
C LYS A 136 5.17 0.47 -18.40
N VAL A 137 4.30 0.92 -19.31
CA VAL A 137 4.55 0.86 -20.77
C VAL A 137 5.43 2.02 -21.24
N GLU A 138 5.44 3.16 -20.54
CA GLU A 138 6.18 4.35 -20.96
C GLU A 138 7.68 4.37 -20.56
N GLU A 139 8.16 3.46 -19.71
CA GLU A 139 9.56 3.45 -19.23
C GLU A 139 10.57 2.71 -20.14
N ASN A 140 10.23 2.43 -21.40
CA ASN A 140 11.18 1.89 -22.39
C ASN A 140 11.55 2.94 -23.46
N PRO A 141 12.50 3.87 -23.18
CA PRO A 141 13.16 4.58 -24.26
C PRO A 141 14.12 3.58 -24.93
N VAL A 142 13.74 3.15 -26.12
CA VAL A 142 14.62 2.49 -27.09
C VAL A 142 15.92 3.31 -27.20
N LEU A 143 16.98 2.83 -26.56
CA LEU A 143 18.35 3.25 -26.82
C LEU A 143 18.75 2.63 -28.17
N THR A 144 18.39 3.28 -29.26
CA THR A 144 19.08 3.05 -30.54
C THR A 144 20.42 3.77 -30.48
N THR A 145 21.45 3.01 -30.12
CA THR A 145 22.83 3.34 -30.41
C THR A 145 22.98 3.59 -31.91
N LYS A 146 23.32 4.83 -32.27
CA LYS A 146 23.86 5.14 -33.59
C LYS A 146 25.21 4.44 -33.70
N GLU A 147 25.27 3.38 -34.50
CA GLU A 147 26.56 2.90 -35.01
C GLU A 147 26.98 3.85 -36.14
N VAL A 148 28.11 4.50 -35.92
CA VAL A 148 28.85 5.27 -36.92
C VAL A 148 29.68 4.27 -37.70
N GLY A 149 29.45 4.21 -39.01
CA GLY A 149 30.28 3.55 -40.01
C GLY A 149 30.24 4.38 -41.29
#